data_AF-A0A522SSD2-F1
#
_entry.id   AF-A0A522SSD2-F1
#
_cell.length_a   1.000
_cell.length_b   1.000
_cell.length_c   1.000
_cell.angle_alpha   90.00
_cell.angle_beta   90.00
_cell.angle_gamma   90.00
#
_symmetry.space_group_name_H-M   'P 1'
#
loop_
_entity.id
_entity.type
_entity.pdbx_description
1 polymer ?
#
loop_
_entity_poly.entity_id
_entity_poly.type
_entity_poly.pdbx_seq_one_letter_code
_entity_poly.pdbx_strand_id
1 'polypeptide(L)'
;RSWGEQNRTGIRHPLSAALPSWLGHFIDMPDQPISGDNNIPHVAAPGFGASEHLVVAPGQEARAILNIPGGQSDHPLSPSFGAGHADWVEGRPTPLLPGLPQHTLVLQPAAR
;
A
#
# COMPACT_ATOMS: atom_id res chain seq x y z
N ARG A 1 5.31 0.15 27.94
CA ARG A 1 5.07 0.67 26.58
C ARG A 1 5.78 -0.24 25.60
N SER A 2 5.07 -0.75 24.60
CA SER A 2 5.65 -1.53 23.49
C SER A 2 6.23 -0.62 22.41
N TRP A 3 7.05 -1.18 21.51
CA TRP A 3 7.55 -0.42 20.35
C TRP A 3 6.41 0.05 19.44
N GLY A 4 5.41 -0.81 19.19
CA GLY A 4 4.26 -0.49 18.35
C GLY A 4 3.32 0.60 18.90
N GLU A 5 3.45 0.99 20.17
CA GLU A 5 2.77 2.19 20.68
C GLU A 5 3.39 3.48 20.12
N GLN A 6 4.68 3.46 19.79
CA GLN A 6 5.42 4.59 19.24
C GLN A 6 5.56 4.49 17.72
N ASN A 7 5.85 3.29 17.23
CA ASN A 7 6.04 3.02 15.81
C ASN A 7 4.76 2.45 15.20
N ARG A 8 4.07 3.29 14.44
CA ARG A 8 2.80 2.99 13.78
C ARG A 8 2.91 3.38 12.31
N THR A 9 2.09 2.79 11.44
CA THR A 9 2.16 3.05 9.99
C THR A 9 2.03 4.54 9.65
N GLY A 10 1.03 5.23 10.21
CA GLY A 10 0.91 6.69 10.07
C GLY A 10 0.81 7.21 8.63
N ILE A 11 0.35 6.40 7.68
CA ILE A 11 0.24 6.76 6.25
C ILE A 11 -1.04 7.57 6.05
N ARG A 12 -0.88 8.87 5.81
CA ARG A 12 -1.99 9.83 5.76
C ARG A 12 -2.09 10.50 4.41
N HIS A 13 -3.32 10.74 3.98
CA HIS A 13 -3.59 11.54 2.80
C HIS A 13 -3.19 13.01 3.05
N PRO A 14 -2.60 13.72 2.06
CA PRO A 14 -2.17 15.11 2.25
C PRO A 14 -3.28 16.05 2.74
N LEU A 15 -4.52 15.81 2.30
CA LEU A 15 -5.68 16.60 2.72
C LEU A 15 -6.16 16.30 4.15
N SER A 16 -5.79 15.16 4.75
CA SER A 16 -6.30 14.76 6.07
C SER A 16 -5.96 15.76 7.18
N ALA A 17 -4.85 16.49 7.03
CA ALA A 17 -4.48 17.55 7.98
C ALA A 17 -5.45 18.74 7.98
N ALA A 18 -6.16 18.97 6.87
CA ALA A 18 -7.11 20.08 6.70
C ALA A 18 -8.58 19.65 6.90
N LEU A 19 -8.84 18.34 7.00
CA LEU A 19 -10.18 17.79 7.10
C LEU A 19 -10.54 17.43 8.55
N PRO A 20 -11.84 17.35 8.88
CA PRO A 20 -12.28 16.75 10.13
C PRO A 20 -11.72 15.33 10.28
N SER A 21 -11.33 14.95 11.51
CA SER A 21 -10.68 13.66 11.79
C SER A 21 -11.48 12.45 11.32
N TRP A 22 -12.82 12.51 11.41
CA TRP A 22 -13.70 11.45 10.93
C TRP A 22 -13.62 11.25 9.41
N LEU A 23 -13.32 12.31 8.65
CA LEU A 23 -13.17 12.23 7.19
C LEU A 23 -11.77 11.74 6.82
N GLY A 24 -10.75 12.16 7.57
CA GLY A 24 -9.38 11.63 7.43
C GLY A 24 -9.34 10.11 7.53
N HIS A 25 -10.14 9.50 8.42
CA HIS A 25 -10.22 8.04 8.57
C HIS A 25 -10.63 7.28 7.30
N PHE A 26 -11.35 7.91 6.37
CA PHE A 26 -11.77 7.26 5.12
C PHE A 26 -10.74 7.36 4.00
N ILE A 27 -9.77 8.28 4.13
CA ILE A 27 -8.79 8.58 3.08
C ILE A 27 -7.36 8.25 3.52
N ASP A 28 -7.12 8.08 4.81
CA ASP A 28 -5.88 7.56 5.38
C ASP A 28 -5.86 6.02 5.28
N MET A 29 -4.67 5.43 5.21
CA MET A 29 -4.55 3.99 5.40
C MET A 29 -4.77 3.63 6.89
N PRO A 30 -5.19 2.39 7.20
CA PRO A 30 -5.30 1.93 8.57
C PRO A 30 -4.02 2.18 9.38
N ASP A 31 -4.16 2.92 10.48
CA ASP A 31 -3.06 3.16 11.39
C ASP A 31 -2.87 1.98 12.34
N GLN A 32 -1.73 1.29 12.24
CA GLN A 32 -1.46 0.05 12.99
C GLN A 32 -0.02 -0.04 13.48
N PRO A 33 0.24 -0.72 14.61
CA PRO A 33 1.59 -0.89 15.12
C PRO A 33 2.46 -1.67 14.12
N ILE A 34 3.71 -1.24 13.90
CA ILE A 34 4.63 -1.90 12.97
C ILE A 34 6.03 -2.03 13.59
N SER A 35 6.69 -3.16 13.35
CA SER A 35 8.12 -3.32 13.65
C SER A 35 8.97 -2.51 12.67
N GLY A 36 10.27 -2.39 12.93
CA GLY A 36 11.15 -1.64 12.05
C GLY A 36 11.68 -0.37 12.70
N ASP A 37 12.69 0.21 12.07
CA ASP A 37 13.26 1.52 12.40
C ASP A 37 14.06 2.06 11.19
N ASN A 38 14.73 3.20 11.32
CA ASN A 38 15.48 3.83 10.22
C ASN A 38 16.87 3.21 9.91
N ASN A 39 17.32 2.26 10.71
CA ASN A 39 18.68 1.68 10.72
C ASN A 39 18.68 0.15 10.61
N ILE A 40 17.54 -0.48 10.38
CA ILE A 40 17.42 -1.93 10.15
C ILE A 40 16.79 -2.22 8.78
N PRO A 41 16.92 -3.44 8.24
CA PRO A 41 16.38 -3.77 6.92
C PRO A 41 14.87 -3.54 6.77
N HIS A 42 14.09 -3.81 7.82
CA HIS A 42 12.68 -3.44 7.86
C HIS A 42 12.56 -1.95 8.19
N VAL A 43 12.75 -1.11 7.19
CA VAL A 43 12.68 0.35 7.35
C VAL A 43 11.23 0.80 7.52
N ALA A 44 10.90 1.30 8.72
CA ALA A 44 9.56 1.79 9.04
C ALA A 44 9.59 2.82 10.19
N ALA A 45 8.92 3.94 9.97
CA ALA A 45 8.64 5.00 10.93
C ALA A 45 7.22 5.57 10.66
N PRO A 46 6.62 6.34 11.57
CA PRO A 46 5.30 6.94 11.30
C PRO A 46 5.30 7.80 10.03
N GLY A 47 4.54 7.38 9.02
CA GLY A 47 4.44 8.04 7.71
C GLY A 47 5.64 7.80 6.78
N PHE A 48 6.54 6.85 7.09
CA PHE A 48 7.72 6.57 6.29
C PHE A 48 8.10 5.08 6.32
N GLY A 49 8.56 4.53 5.21
CA GLY A 49 9.00 3.13 5.14
C GLY A 49 9.18 2.68 3.71
N ALA A 50 9.24 1.36 3.50
CA ALA A 50 9.35 0.79 2.16
C ALA A 50 8.11 1.12 1.30
N SER A 51 8.33 1.80 0.17
CA SER A 51 7.27 2.06 -0.82
C SER A 51 6.81 0.78 -1.51
N GLU A 52 7.66 -0.24 -1.53
CA GLU A 52 7.35 -1.57 -2.07
C GLU A 52 8.28 -2.64 -1.49
N HIS A 53 7.80 -3.87 -1.48
CA HIS A 53 8.61 -5.08 -1.32
C HIS A 53 8.50 -5.89 -2.62
N LEU A 54 9.56 -5.89 -3.43
CA LEU A 54 9.64 -6.59 -4.71
C LEU A 54 10.71 -7.68 -4.65
N VAL A 55 10.33 -8.92 -4.96
CA VAL A 55 11.26 -10.04 -5.12
C VAL A 55 10.93 -10.75 -6.42
N VAL A 56 11.86 -10.68 -7.39
CA VAL A 56 11.69 -11.26 -8.71
C VAL A 56 13.01 -11.83 -9.22
N ALA A 57 12.94 -12.97 -9.89
CA ALA A 57 14.05 -13.52 -10.67
C ALA A 57 13.66 -13.51 -12.16
N PRO A 58 14.60 -13.20 -13.08
CA PRO A 58 14.32 -13.20 -14.52
C PRO A 58 13.75 -14.54 -14.98
N GLY A 59 12.61 -14.51 -15.68
CA GLY A 59 11.92 -15.71 -16.18
C GLY A 59 11.13 -16.50 -15.13
N GLN A 60 11.01 -15.98 -13.90
CA GLN A 60 10.22 -16.58 -12.81
C GLN A 60 9.20 -15.60 -12.22
N GLU A 61 8.67 -14.68 -13.05
CA GLU A 61 7.72 -13.65 -12.65
C GLU A 61 6.44 -14.25 -12.03
N ALA A 62 6.05 -15.46 -12.44
CA ALA A 62 4.91 -16.19 -11.87
C ALA A 62 5.10 -16.59 -10.39
N ARG A 63 6.32 -16.53 -9.86
CA ARG A 63 6.65 -16.77 -8.44
C ARG A 63 7.12 -15.51 -7.73
N ALA A 64 7.12 -14.38 -8.42
CA ALA A 64 7.58 -13.13 -7.87
C ALA A 64 6.55 -12.53 -6.91
N ILE A 65 7.05 -11.68 -6.01
CA ILE A 65 6.28 -11.02 -4.97
C ILE A 65 6.30 -9.52 -5.24
N LEU A 66 5.15 -8.86 -5.13
CA LEU A 66 5.03 -7.41 -5.06
C LEU A 66 4.02 -7.02 -3.99
N ASN A 67 4.48 -6.28 -2.99
CA ASN A 67 3.62 -5.73 -1.96
C ASN A 67 3.85 -4.23 -1.80
N ILE A 68 2.78 -3.45 -1.64
CA ILE A 68 2.81 -1.99 -1.56
C ILE A 68 1.96 -1.51 -0.38
N PRO A 69 2.31 -0.36 0.25
CA PRO A 69 1.64 0.11 1.47
C PRO A 69 0.21 0.62 1.24
N GLY A 70 -0.19 0.88 0.00
CA GLY A 70 -1.57 1.17 -0.38
C GLY A 70 -2.04 0.16 -1.42
N GLY A 71 -3.11 0.46 -2.14
CA GLY A 71 -3.53 -0.30 -3.29
C GLY A 71 -3.19 0.39 -4.62
N GLN A 72 -3.60 -0.23 -5.72
CA GLN A 72 -3.34 0.24 -7.08
C GLN A 72 -4.15 1.48 -7.49
N SER A 73 -5.16 1.85 -6.70
CA SER A 73 -5.97 3.04 -6.92
C SER A 73 -5.69 4.06 -5.83
N ASP A 74 -5.69 5.33 -6.18
CA ASP A 74 -5.61 6.43 -5.22
C ASP A 74 -6.99 7.01 -4.88
N HIS A 75 -8.08 6.38 -5.37
CA HIS A 75 -9.42 6.85 -5.08
C HIS A 75 -9.98 6.15 -3.83
N PRO A 76 -10.33 6.86 -2.73
CA PRO A 76 -10.75 6.26 -1.47
C PRO A 76 -11.99 5.33 -1.52
N LEU A 77 -12.82 5.45 -2.55
CA LEU A 77 -14.01 4.62 -2.75
C LEU A 77 -13.74 3.40 -3.64
N SER A 78 -12.54 3.28 -4.19
CA SER A 78 -12.14 2.16 -5.01
C SER A 78 -11.89 0.93 -4.13
N PRO A 79 -12.36 -0.26 -4.53
CA PRO A 79 -11.98 -1.50 -3.84
C PRO A 79 -10.46 -1.74 -3.88
N SER A 80 -9.75 -1.09 -4.82
CA SER A 80 -8.31 -1.17 -4.97
C SER A 80 -7.54 -0.06 -4.25
N PHE A 81 -8.17 0.74 -3.37
CA PHE A 81 -7.51 1.87 -2.68
C PHE A 81 -6.49 1.45 -1.61
N GLY A 82 -6.89 0.54 -0.73
CA GLY A 82 -6.04 -0.03 0.32
C GLY A 82 -5.82 -1.54 0.15
N ALA A 83 -6.13 -2.08 -1.03
CA ALA A 83 -6.01 -3.50 -1.31
C ALA A 83 -4.55 -3.95 -1.18
N GLY A 84 -4.29 -4.85 -0.22
CA GLY A 84 -2.94 -5.34 0.10
C GLY A 84 -2.27 -4.66 1.30
N HIS A 85 -2.83 -3.57 1.86
CA HIS A 85 -2.22 -2.85 2.99
C HIS A 85 -1.94 -3.76 4.21
N ALA A 86 -2.88 -4.63 4.55
CA ALA A 86 -2.70 -5.58 5.66
C ALA A 86 -1.57 -6.58 5.39
N ASP A 87 -1.44 -7.04 4.14
CA ASP A 87 -0.34 -7.91 3.73
C ASP A 87 0.99 -7.18 3.80
N TRP A 88 1.03 -5.90 3.42
CA TRP A 88 2.23 -5.07 3.50
C TRP A 88 2.72 -4.93 4.94
N VAL A 89 1.82 -4.63 5.89
CA VAL A 89 2.17 -4.51 7.30
C VAL A 89 2.65 -5.83 7.90
N GLU A 90 2.03 -6.93 7.51
CA GLU A 90 2.40 -8.25 8.03
C GLU A 90 3.56 -8.90 7.25
N GLY A 91 4.07 -8.26 6.20
CA GLY A 91 5.11 -8.80 5.34
C GLY A 91 4.66 -10.07 4.60
N ARG A 92 3.36 -10.25 4.37
CA ARG A 92 2.84 -11.42 3.65
C ARG A 92 3.18 -11.30 2.15
N PRO A 93 3.62 -12.39 1.52
CA PRO A 93 3.93 -12.39 0.10
C PRO A 93 2.64 -12.30 -0.74
N THR A 94 2.56 -11.28 -1.58
CA THR A 94 1.50 -11.07 -2.58
C THR A 94 2.06 -11.27 -3.99
N PRO A 95 1.37 -11.97 -4.91
CA PRO A 95 1.90 -12.23 -6.25
C PRO A 95 2.19 -10.94 -7.03
N LEU A 96 3.31 -10.90 -7.76
CA LEU A 96 3.62 -9.82 -8.71
C LEU A 96 2.62 -9.77 -9.88
N LEU A 97 2.30 -10.94 -10.43
CA LEU A 97 1.40 -11.01 -11.58
C LEU A 97 -0.05 -10.80 -11.14
N PRO A 98 -0.84 -10.05 -11.93
CA PRO A 98 -2.25 -9.89 -11.64
C PRO A 98 -3.00 -11.22 -11.81
N GLY A 99 -4.11 -11.34 -11.09
CA GLY A 99 -5.07 -12.41 -11.32
C GLY A 99 -5.88 -12.21 -12.61
N LEU A 100 -7.06 -12.83 -12.66
CA LEU A 100 -7.97 -12.65 -13.79
C LEU A 100 -8.40 -11.18 -13.94
N PRO A 101 -8.44 -10.64 -15.17
CA PRO A 101 -8.93 -9.29 -15.41
C PRO A 101 -10.37 -9.11 -14.91
N GLN A 102 -10.61 -8.09 -14.09
CA GLN A 102 -11.96 -7.72 -13.63
C GLN A 102 -12.62 -6.66 -14.52
N HIS A 103 -11.83 -5.79 -15.14
CA HIS A 103 -12.29 -4.70 -15.99
C HIS A 103 -11.38 -4.59 -17.22
N THR A 104 -11.94 -4.15 -18.36
CA THR A 104 -11.17 -3.93 -19.59
C THR A 104 -11.54 -2.59 -20.17
N LEU A 105 -10.53 -1.75 -20.42
CA LEU A 105 -10.67 -0.46 -21.09
C LEU A 105 -10.04 -0.55 -22.48
N VAL A 106 -10.82 -0.26 -23.52
CA VAL A 106 -10.34 -0.19 -24.90
C VAL A 106 -10.27 1.28 -25.30
N LEU A 107 -9.05 1.77 -25.55
CA LEU A 107 -8.83 3.14 -26.01
C LEU A 107 -8.90 3.18 -27.54
N GLN A 108 -9.83 3.98 -28.07
CA GLN A 108 -9.97 4.21 -29.50
C GLN A 108 -9.55 5.65 -29.83
N PRO A 109 -8.87 5.90 -30.97
CA PRO A 109 -8.61 7.25 -31.42
C PRO A 109 -9.91 8.05 -31.56
N ALA A 110 -9.87 9.35 -31.24
CA ALA A 110 -10.96 10.23 -31.57
C ALA A 110 -11.14 10.29 -33.10
N ALA A 111 -12.38 10.28 -33.58
CA ALA A 111 -12.67 10.58 -34.97
C ALA A 111 -12.14 11.98 -35.29
N ARG A 112 -11.43 12.11 -36.40
CA ARG A 112 -10.82 13.36 -36.85
C ARG A 112 -11.86 14.39 -37.24
#